data_AF-A0A2D6G8W8-F1
#
_entry.id   AF-A0A2D6G8W8-F1
#
_cell.length_a   1.000
_cell.length_b   1.000
_cell.length_c   1.000
_cell.angle_alpha   90.00
_cell.angle_beta   90.00
_cell.angle_gamma   90.00
#
_symmetry.space_group_name_H-M   'P 1'
#
loop_
_entity.id
_entity.type
_entity.pdbx_description
1 polymer ?
#
loop_
_entity_poly.entity_id
_entity_poly.type
_entity_poly.pdbx_seq_one_letter_code
_entity_poly.pdbx_strand_id
1 'polypeptide(L)'
;MRLEQDTQNKVDQAEGLLRRLDKINKFQNKYNALPAQVASGIAEKMYNLAGFIDLIENPSNEDEVVRSELKRRMVGEANLLEHKLSGRLYDFDSVIELYGIPREDIKSLPEWLKQNREGALDSIDRLFHSKDLDQYELPLAMDLPSVKRAAEEVAKAHIDKYHKVVGEFLEDRTNVAGFLRDIQTSPSTNSRSYFSILTGTLALGIEAICHSSEDGLIEIKDEKLIRLYGHEAMGHALNYLLSQSKDLPYFLREDSELVRTTGESIAQHYEGVLLDGLNEDRDTQKRLGIEHKFDEIYKEVKDTDKLELYKRRFFSYFISVMGDKSLGNPEDPEVVKTKTKMINELALDSAMASRLVQGYRREFDSEGNLDSSLVKELIYAAQPVARSIEGFREKGIGYEGPDRNFVDTTILTGLWTPMGFVENARIQAENYKSK
;
A
#
# COMPACT_ATOMS: atom_id res chain seq x y z
N MET A 1 0.67 -6.80 -25.06
CA MET A 1 2.08 -6.34 -25.05
C MET A 1 2.88 -7.24 -25.98
N ARG A 2 3.74 -6.75 -26.88
CA ARG A 2 4.45 -7.63 -27.84
C ARG A 2 5.85 -7.94 -27.34
N LEU A 3 6.04 -9.15 -26.83
CA LEU A 3 7.31 -9.63 -26.29
C LEU A 3 8.15 -10.34 -27.36
N GLU A 4 9.46 -10.36 -27.17
CA GLU A 4 10.36 -11.23 -27.92
C GLU A 4 10.06 -12.70 -27.62
N GLN A 5 10.30 -13.58 -28.60
CA GLN A 5 9.92 -15.00 -28.48
C GLN A 5 10.60 -15.69 -27.28
N ASP A 6 11.86 -15.35 -27.01
CA ASP A 6 12.60 -15.89 -25.86
C ASP A 6 12.00 -15.43 -24.54
N THR A 7 11.67 -14.14 -24.40
CA THR A 7 10.96 -13.58 -23.24
C THR A 7 9.60 -14.26 -23.05
N GLN A 8 8.82 -14.44 -24.12
CA GLN A 8 7.54 -15.14 -24.05
C GLN A 8 7.67 -16.59 -23.55
N ASN A 9 8.65 -17.35 -24.05
CA ASN A 9 8.88 -18.74 -23.61
C ASN A 9 9.21 -18.83 -22.11
N LYS A 10 9.92 -17.83 -21.56
CA LYS A 10 10.25 -17.75 -20.13
C LYS A 10 9.03 -17.36 -19.30
N VAL A 11 8.19 -16.44 -19.80
CA VAL A 11 6.91 -16.08 -19.18
C VAL A 11 5.99 -17.30 -19.04
N ASP A 12 5.87 -18.10 -20.10
CA ASP A 12 5.01 -19.30 -20.10
C ASP A 12 5.50 -20.35 -19.08
N GLN A 13 6.82 -20.52 -18.95
CA GLN A 13 7.42 -21.40 -17.93
C GLN A 13 7.14 -20.88 -16.51
N ALA A 14 7.28 -19.58 -16.29
CA ALA A 14 7.04 -18.95 -15.00
C ALA A 14 5.57 -19.08 -14.58
N GLU A 15 4.62 -18.92 -15.50
CA GLU A 15 3.20 -19.13 -15.22
C GLU A 15 2.94 -20.52 -14.62
N GLY A 16 3.54 -21.57 -15.20
CA GLY A 16 3.43 -22.93 -14.66
C GLY A 16 3.97 -23.07 -13.23
N LEU A 17 5.02 -22.32 -12.87
CA LEU A 17 5.59 -22.32 -11.52
C LEU A 17 4.70 -21.54 -10.53
N LEU A 18 4.23 -20.36 -10.92
CA LEU A 18 3.36 -19.52 -10.08
C LEU A 18 2.03 -20.20 -9.78
N ARG A 19 1.38 -20.83 -10.76
CA ARG A 19 0.16 -21.61 -10.51
C ARG A 19 0.35 -22.77 -9.53
N ARG A 20 1.55 -23.36 -9.51
CA ARG A 20 1.90 -24.40 -8.52
C ARG A 20 2.17 -23.80 -7.14
N LEU A 21 2.76 -22.60 -7.07
CA LEU A 21 2.88 -21.83 -5.83
C LEU A 21 1.51 -21.48 -5.25
N ASP A 22 0.55 -21.04 -6.07
CA ASP A 22 -0.83 -20.76 -5.63
C ASP A 22 -1.50 -22.00 -5.05
N LYS A 23 -1.24 -23.16 -5.64
CA LYS A 23 -1.73 -24.45 -5.13
C LYS A 23 -1.11 -24.78 -3.76
N ILE A 24 0.17 -24.45 -3.54
CA ILE A 24 0.81 -24.57 -2.23
C ILE A 24 0.14 -23.64 -1.21
N ASN A 25 -0.08 -22.37 -1.56
CA ASN A 25 -0.74 -21.40 -0.67
C ASN A 25 -2.16 -21.87 -0.29
N LYS A 26 -2.94 -22.35 -1.28
CA LYS A 26 -4.28 -22.93 -1.03
C LYS A 26 -4.22 -24.17 -0.14
N PHE A 27 -3.23 -25.04 -0.32
CA PHE A 27 -3.03 -26.20 0.53
C PHE A 27 -2.68 -25.78 1.97
N GLN A 28 -1.74 -24.85 2.13
CA GLN A 28 -1.33 -24.33 3.44
C GLN A 28 -2.52 -23.73 4.19
N ASN A 29 -3.31 -22.88 3.55
CA ASN A 29 -4.49 -22.27 4.18
C ASN A 29 -5.54 -23.31 4.58
N LYS A 30 -5.71 -24.38 3.80
CA LYS A 30 -6.70 -25.43 4.08
C LYS A 30 -6.28 -26.40 5.19
N TYR A 31 -5.00 -26.78 5.21
CA TYR A 31 -4.48 -27.84 6.10
C TYR A 31 -3.60 -27.31 7.22
N ASN A 32 -3.35 -26.00 7.28
CA ASN A 32 -2.40 -25.35 8.18
C ASN A 32 -1.01 -26.03 8.17
N ALA A 33 -0.58 -26.48 6.99
CA ALA A 33 0.66 -27.23 6.80
C ALA A 33 1.30 -26.90 5.45
N LEU A 34 2.62 -26.73 5.41
CA LEU A 34 3.37 -26.47 4.19
C LEU A 34 3.88 -27.80 3.59
N PRO A 35 3.60 -28.14 2.31
CA PRO A 35 4.13 -29.32 1.67
C PRO A 35 5.62 -29.12 1.32
N ALA A 36 6.50 -29.26 2.33
CA ALA A 36 7.89 -28.78 2.30
C ALA A 36 8.72 -29.29 1.12
N GLN A 37 8.63 -30.58 0.78
CA GLN A 37 9.35 -31.16 -0.37
C GLN A 37 8.91 -30.56 -1.70
N VAL A 38 7.59 -30.33 -1.86
CA VAL A 38 7.04 -29.72 -3.07
C VAL A 38 7.43 -28.25 -3.16
N ALA A 39 7.36 -27.53 -2.04
CA ALA A 39 7.77 -26.14 -1.94
C ALA A 39 9.24 -25.93 -2.30
N SER A 40 10.14 -26.71 -1.69
CA SER A 40 11.58 -26.65 -1.99
C SER A 40 11.87 -26.92 -3.48
N GLY A 41 11.24 -27.95 -4.07
CA GLY A 41 11.38 -28.24 -5.49
C GLY A 41 10.73 -27.21 -6.44
N ILE A 42 9.89 -26.30 -5.94
CA ILE A 42 9.40 -25.14 -6.71
C ILE A 42 10.39 -23.99 -6.60
N ALA A 43 10.89 -23.68 -5.40
CA ALA A 43 11.89 -22.63 -5.19
C ALA A 43 13.14 -22.87 -6.06
N GLU A 44 13.67 -24.10 -6.07
CA GLU A 44 14.81 -24.46 -6.92
C GLU A 44 14.54 -24.23 -8.41
N LYS A 45 13.35 -24.58 -8.89
CA LYS A 45 12.97 -24.36 -10.30
C LYS A 45 12.82 -22.87 -10.64
N MET A 46 12.34 -22.07 -9.70
CA MET A 46 12.24 -20.62 -9.85
C MET A 46 13.63 -19.98 -9.93
N TYR A 47 14.58 -20.36 -9.06
CA TYR A 47 15.97 -19.90 -9.17
C TYR A 47 16.63 -20.34 -10.47
N ASN A 48 16.43 -21.59 -10.89
CA ASN A 48 16.97 -22.09 -12.14
C ASN A 48 16.44 -21.26 -13.33
N LEU A 49 15.13 -21.01 -13.38
CA LEU A 49 14.54 -20.15 -14.41
C LEU A 49 15.12 -18.73 -14.37
N ALA A 50 15.23 -18.12 -13.18
CA ALA A 50 15.82 -16.79 -13.00
C ALA A 50 17.30 -16.74 -13.45
N GLY A 51 18.04 -17.83 -13.30
CA GLY A 51 19.43 -17.96 -13.75
C GLY A 51 19.60 -17.92 -15.27
N PHE A 52 18.54 -18.21 -16.04
CA PHE A 52 18.52 -18.09 -17.50
C PHE A 52 17.99 -16.74 -18.01
N ILE A 53 17.66 -15.82 -17.10
CA ILE A 53 17.20 -14.47 -17.44
C ILE A 53 18.34 -13.49 -17.14
N ASP A 54 18.75 -12.71 -18.14
CA ASP A 54 19.79 -11.70 -17.95
C ASP A 54 19.31 -10.58 -17.02
N LEU A 55 20.21 -10.10 -16.14
CA LEU A 55 19.92 -8.91 -15.35
C LEU A 55 20.12 -7.69 -16.25
N ILE A 56 19.08 -6.88 -16.43
CA ILE A 56 19.17 -5.60 -17.13
C ILE A 56 19.02 -4.50 -16.08
N GLU A 57 20.12 -3.81 -15.80
CA GLU A 57 20.12 -2.73 -14.81
C GLU A 57 19.32 -1.51 -15.26
N ASN A 58 19.31 -1.22 -16.56
CA ASN A 58 18.63 -0.07 -17.15
C ASN A 58 17.83 -0.49 -18.39
N PRO A 59 16.62 -1.06 -18.22
CA PRO A 59 15.77 -1.44 -19.34
C PRO A 59 15.50 -0.27 -20.28
N SER A 60 15.54 -0.47 -21.59
CA SER A 60 15.38 0.58 -22.60
C SER A 60 14.05 0.51 -23.34
N ASN A 61 13.30 -0.57 -23.17
CA ASN A 61 12.04 -0.84 -23.85
C ASN A 61 11.13 -1.77 -23.01
N GLU A 62 9.90 -1.99 -23.48
CA GLU A 62 8.90 -2.77 -22.75
C GLU A 62 9.31 -4.24 -22.52
N ASP A 63 9.94 -4.90 -23.50
CA ASP A 63 10.37 -6.29 -23.36
C ASP A 63 11.44 -6.44 -22.29
N GLU A 64 12.41 -5.51 -22.26
CA GLU A 64 13.46 -5.48 -21.26
C GLU A 64 12.92 -5.24 -19.84
N VAL A 65 11.93 -4.36 -19.68
CA VAL A 65 11.27 -4.15 -18.37
C VAL A 65 10.58 -5.43 -17.90
N VAL A 66 9.84 -6.10 -18.79
CA VAL A 66 9.14 -7.35 -18.48
C VAL A 66 10.11 -8.46 -18.12
N ARG A 67 11.23 -8.56 -18.85
CA ARG A 67 12.29 -9.55 -18.60
C ARG A 67 12.96 -9.33 -17.24
N SER A 68 13.32 -8.09 -16.93
CA SER A 68 13.88 -7.73 -15.61
C SER A 68 12.89 -8.00 -14.48
N GLU A 69 11.61 -7.65 -14.67
CA GLU A 69 10.58 -7.89 -13.66
C GLU A 69 10.32 -9.38 -13.45
N LEU A 70 10.28 -10.18 -14.53
CA LEU A 70 10.14 -11.62 -14.43
C LEU A 70 11.25 -12.24 -13.58
N LYS A 71 12.51 -11.80 -13.79
CA LYS A 71 13.65 -12.24 -12.98
C LYS A 71 13.46 -11.90 -11.50
N ARG A 72 13.10 -10.66 -11.18
CA ARG A 72 12.84 -10.23 -9.79
C ARG A 72 11.75 -11.07 -9.14
N ARG A 73 10.65 -11.32 -9.87
CA ARG A 73 9.53 -12.13 -9.38
C ARG A 73 9.98 -13.57 -9.11
N MET A 74 10.69 -14.22 -10.04
CA MET A 74 11.17 -15.59 -9.81
C MET A 74 12.14 -15.70 -8.63
N VAL A 75 13.08 -14.77 -8.48
CA VAL A 75 14.02 -14.76 -7.34
C VAL A 75 13.27 -14.48 -6.03
N GLY A 76 12.40 -13.46 -6.01
CA GLY A 76 11.69 -13.05 -4.80
C GLY A 76 10.70 -14.11 -4.30
N GLU A 77 9.95 -14.76 -5.19
CA GLU A 77 9.01 -15.82 -4.81
C GLU A 77 9.75 -17.05 -4.28
N ALA A 78 10.90 -17.40 -4.88
CA ALA A 78 11.75 -18.46 -4.38
C ALA A 78 12.29 -18.13 -2.98
N ASN A 79 12.84 -16.92 -2.79
CA ASN A 79 13.33 -16.43 -1.50
C ASN A 79 12.23 -16.51 -0.42
N LEU A 80 11.04 -15.98 -0.71
CA LEU A 80 9.90 -16.01 0.22
C LEU A 80 9.52 -17.44 0.61
N LEU A 81 9.55 -18.37 -0.35
CA LEU A 81 9.24 -19.78 -0.10
C LEU A 81 10.32 -20.46 0.75
N GLU A 82 11.60 -20.18 0.51
CA GLU A 82 12.71 -20.69 1.33
C GLU A 82 12.71 -20.13 2.74
N HIS A 83 12.39 -18.84 2.92
CA HIS A 83 12.21 -18.25 4.25
C HIS A 83 11.08 -18.95 5.01
N LYS A 84 9.92 -19.19 4.37
CA LYS A 84 8.83 -19.96 4.98
C LYS A 84 9.25 -21.38 5.36
N LEU A 85 10.09 -22.03 4.56
CA LEU A 85 10.59 -23.39 4.82
C LEU A 85 11.60 -23.45 5.96
N SER A 86 12.49 -22.45 6.04
CA SER A 86 13.58 -22.41 7.02
C SER A 86 13.15 -21.92 8.40
N GLY A 87 12.07 -21.13 8.47
CA GLY A 87 11.61 -20.50 9.71
C GLY A 87 12.58 -19.46 10.26
N ARG A 88 13.58 -19.04 9.46
CA ARG A 88 14.57 -18.04 9.86
C ARG A 88 13.97 -16.64 9.81
N LEU A 89 14.41 -15.81 10.76
CA LEU A 89 14.18 -14.37 10.74
C LEU A 89 14.91 -13.74 9.54
N TYR A 90 14.47 -12.54 9.17
CA TYR A 90 15.00 -11.83 8.00
C TYR A 90 16.09 -10.84 8.43
N ASP A 91 17.26 -10.86 7.79
CA ASP A 91 18.17 -9.73 7.93
C ASP A 91 17.60 -8.50 7.19
N PHE A 92 17.83 -7.31 7.76
CA PHE A 92 17.25 -6.05 7.26
C PHE A 92 17.61 -5.77 5.79
N ASP A 93 18.84 -6.05 5.38
CA ASP A 93 19.33 -5.82 4.01
C ASP A 93 18.62 -6.73 2.99
N SER A 94 18.41 -8.00 3.31
CA SER A 94 17.66 -8.90 2.44
C SER A 94 16.19 -8.47 2.31
N VAL A 95 15.59 -7.88 3.36
CA VAL A 95 14.21 -7.39 3.31
C VAL A 95 14.07 -6.20 2.36
N ILE A 96 14.95 -5.20 2.49
CA ILE A 96 14.87 -4.03 1.61
C ILE A 96 15.09 -4.44 0.15
N GLU A 97 15.96 -5.42 -0.11
CA GLU A 97 16.17 -5.95 -1.47
C GLU A 97 14.96 -6.73 -1.97
N LEU A 98 14.37 -7.59 -1.13
CA LEU A 98 13.20 -8.39 -1.47
C LEU A 98 11.98 -7.54 -1.83
N TYR A 99 11.73 -6.47 -1.07
CA TYR A 99 10.62 -5.54 -1.33
C TYR A 99 11.00 -4.39 -2.27
N GLY A 100 12.20 -4.39 -2.84
CA GLY A 100 12.65 -3.35 -3.79
C GLY A 100 12.67 -1.94 -3.19
N ILE A 101 12.97 -1.82 -1.90
CA ILE A 101 13.10 -0.54 -1.19
C ILE A 101 14.51 0.02 -1.45
N PRO A 102 14.67 1.15 -2.15
CA PRO A 102 15.97 1.75 -2.36
C PRO A 102 16.66 2.08 -1.04
N ARG A 103 17.96 1.77 -0.93
CA ARG A 103 18.77 2.09 0.26
C ARG A 103 18.73 3.57 0.62
N GLU A 104 18.57 4.44 -0.36
CA GLU A 104 18.46 5.89 -0.15
C GLU A 104 17.16 6.30 0.57
N ASP A 105 16.06 5.54 0.38
CA ASP A 105 14.79 5.77 1.10
C ASP A 105 14.99 5.54 2.60
N ILE A 106 15.87 4.61 3.00
CA ILE A 106 16.24 4.35 4.41
C ILE A 106 17.26 5.38 4.92
N LYS A 107 18.31 5.66 4.15
CA LYS A 107 19.39 6.58 4.57
C LYS A 107 18.91 8.03 4.75
N SER A 108 17.90 8.44 4.00
CA SER A 108 17.34 9.80 4.07
C SER A 108 16.37 10.01 5.24
N LEU A 109 15.92 8.94 5.92
CA LEU A 109 14.94 9.03 7.00
C LEU A 109 15.35 9.99 8.13
N PRO A 110 16.59 9.99 8.67
CA PRO A 110 16.94 10.85 9.79
C PRO A 110 16.81 12.33 9.47
N GLU A 111 17.32 12.75 8.31
CA GLU A 111 17.26 14.14 7.87
C GLU A 111 15.82 14.55 7.53
N TRP A 112 15.07 13.68 6.85
CA TRP A 112 13.66 13.95 6.56
C TRP A 112 12.85 14.12 7.85
N LEU A 113 13.02 13.22 8.83
CA LEU A 113 12.32 13.30 10.12
C LEU A 113 12.67 14.60 10.84
N LYS A 114 13.94 14.99 10.86
CA LYS A 114 14.38 16.25 11.47
C LYS A 114 13.73 17.46 10.81
N GLN A 115 13.70 17.51 9.48
CA GLN A 115 13.12 18.61 8.71
C GLN A 115 11.59 18.71 8.85
N ASN A 116 10.90 17.59 9.03
CA ASN A 116 9.43 17.55 9.05
C ASN A 116 8.84 17.50 10.47
N ARG A 117 9.68 17.48 11.51
CA ARG A 117 9.25 17.36 12.91
C ARG A 117 8.38 18.52 13.36
N GLU A 118 8.80 19.76 13.07
CA GLU A 118 8.05 20.96 13.47
C GLU A 118 6.67 20.97 12.81
N GLY A 119 6.60 20.70 11.50
CA GLY A 119 5.32 20.62 10.79
C GLY A 119 4.39 19.50 11.31
N ALA A 120 4.94 18.38 11.78
CA ALA A 120 4.15 17.32 12.43
C ALA A 120 3.63 17.74 13.82
N LEU A 121 4.44 18.44 14.62
CA LEU A 121 4.03 19.01 15.90
C LEU A 121 2.94 20.07 15.72
N ASP A 122 3.10 20.97 14.75
CA ASP A 122 2.06 21.97 14.42
C ASP A 122 0.75 21.33 13.97
N SER A 123 0.84 20.19 13.28
CA SER A 123 -0.34 19.41 12.86
C SER A 123 -1.03 18.77 14.06
N ILE A 124 -0.27 18.25 15.04
CA ILE A 124 -0.82 17.78 16.32
C ILE A 124 -1.56 18.91 17.03
N ASP A 125 -0.94 20.08 17.12
CA ASP A 125 -1.55 21.23 17.79
C ASP A 125 -2.84 21.65 17.10
N ARG A 126 -2.88 21.72 15.75
CA ARG A 126 -4.13 22.04 15.03
C ARG A 126 -5.20 20.96 15.22
N LEU A 127 -4.84 19.69 15.15
CA LEU A 127 -5.76 18.58 15.37
C LEU A 127 -6.30 18.58 16.81
N PHE A 128 -5.49 18.93 17.81
CA PHE A 128 -5.95 19.03 19.20
C PHE A 128 -7.04 20.10 19.40
N HIS A 129 -7.05 21.14 18.58
CA HIS A 129 -8.06 22.20 18.60
C HIS A 129 -9.15 22.00 17.53
N SER A 130 -9.23 20.81 16.91
CA SER A 130 -10.29 20.47 15.95
C SER A 130 -11.63 20.24 16.65
N LYS A 131 -12.73 20.50 15.94
CA LYS A 131 -14.09 20.32 16.48
C LYS A 131 -14.44 18.85 16.67
N ASP A 132 -13.82 17.95 15.92
CA ASP A 132 -14.03 16.51 16.03
C ASP A 132 -13.63 15.99 17.42
N LEU A 133 -12.71 16.65 18.13
CA LEU A 133 -12.37 16.31 19.51
C LEU A 133 -13.35 16.87 20.56
N ASP A 134 -14.14 17.88 20.20
CA ASP A 134 -15.20 18.42 21.07
C ASP A 134 -16.48 17.56 21.02
N GLN A 135 -16.63 16.71 20.00
CA GLN A 135 -17.76 15.81 19.82
C GLN A 135 -17.44 14.39 20.32
N TYR A 136 -18.32 13.81 21.13
CA TYR A 136 -18.17 12.43 21.60
C TYR A 136 -18.53 11.44 20.50
N GLU A 137 -17.52 10.79 19.91
CA GLU A 137 -17.73 9.63 19.04
C GLU A 137 -17.73 8.33 19.85
N LEU A 138 -18.92 7.78 20.13
CA LEU A 138 -19.03 6.50 20.85
C LEU A 138 -18.95 5.32 19.89
N PRO A 139 -18.24 4.22 20.26
CA PRO A 139 -18.29 2.98 19.50
C PRO A 139 -19.73 2.45 19.36
N LEU A 140 -20.03 1.84 18.22
CA LEU A 140 -21.32 1.21 18.00
C LEU A 140 -21.48 -0.04 18.88
N ALA A 141 -22.62 -0.18 19.56
CA ALA A 141 -23.00 -1.40 20.28
C ALA A 141 -23.46 -2.50 19.30
N MET A 142 -22.52 -3.01 18.49
CA MET A 142 -22.78 -3.98 17.42
C MET A 142 -23.26 -5.36 17.92
N ASP A 143 -23.15 -5.61 19.22
CA ASP A 143 -23.70 -6.78 19.90
C ASP A 143 -25.23 -6.72 20.02
N LEU A 144 -25.83 -5.52 19.99
CA LEU A 144 -27.28 -5.33 19.98
C LEU A 144 -27.83 -5.49 18.55
N PRO A 145 -28.74 -6.46 18.28
CA PRO A 145 -29.25 -6.71 16.93
C PRO A 145 -29.94 -5.51 16.27
N SER A 146 -30.62 -4.67 17.06
CA SER A 146 -31.28 -3.46 16.57
C SER A 146 -30.28 -2.40 16.09
N VAL A 147 -29.20 -2.19 16.87
CA VAL A 147 -28.13 -1.25 16.51
C VAL A 147 -27.38 -1.75 15.29
N LYS A 148 -27.01 -3.03 15.27
CA LYS A 148 -26.35 -3.65 14.11
C LYS A 148 -27.14 -3.46 12.82
N ARG A 149 -28.45 -3.75 12.84
CA ARG A 149 -29.30 -3.61 11.66
C ARG A 149 -29.42 -2.15 11.20
N ALA A 150 -29.61 -1.22 12.15
CA ALA A 150 -29.67 0.20 11.83
C ALA A 150 -28.34 0.70 11.25
N ALA A 151 -27.20 0.29 11.81
CA ALA A 151 -25.87 0.64 11.32
C ALA A 151 -25.61 0.07 9.91
N GLU A 152 -26.02 -1.18 9.65
CA GLU A 152 -25.95 -1.80 8.32
C GLU A 152 -26.76 -1.01 7.28
N GLU A 153 -28.00 -0.60 7.63
CA GLU A 153 -28.87 0.18 6.75
C GLU A 153 -28.30 1.58 6.46
N VAL A 154 -27.82 2.30 7.50
CA VAL A 154 -27.19 3.62 7.36
C VAL A 154 -25.89 3.54 6.56
N ALA A 155 -25.01 2.60 6.90
CA ALA A 155 -23.74 2.39 6.20
C ALA A 155 -24.00 2.06 4.73
N LYS A 156 -24.90 1.12 4.42
CA LYS A 156 -25.22 0.75 3.04
C LYS A 156 -25.68 1.94 2.22
N ALA A 157 -26.61 2.74 2.76
CA ALA A 157 -27.13 3.90 2.05
C ALA A 157 -26.02 4.91 1.69
N HIS A 158 -25.08 5.16 2.61
CA HIS A 158 -23.97 6.08 2.37
C HIS A 158 -22.91 5.50 1.43
N ILE A 159 -22.54 4.23 1.59
CA ILE A 159 -21.60 3.54 0.70
C ILE A 159 -22.12 3.55 -0.74
N ASP A 160 -23.38 3.17 -0.96
CA ASP A 160 -23.97 3.12 -2.30
C ASP A 160 -24.05 4.53 -2.92
N LYS A 161 -24.37 5.55 -2.11
CA LYS A 161 -24.36 6.96 -2.53
C LYS A 161 -22.95 7.41 -2.94
N TYR A 162 -21.95 7.14 -2.11
CA TYR A 162 -20.55 7.49 -2.37
C TYR A 162 -20.04 6.80 -3.63
N HIS A 163 -20.26 5.50 -3.75
CA HIS A 163 -19.83 4.72 -4.90
C HIS A 163 -20.38 5.28 -6.21
N LYS A 164 -21.67 5.63 -6.24
CA LYS A 164 -22.30 6.25 -7.40
C LYS A 164 -21.75 7.65 -7.69
N VAL A 165 -21.78 8.54 -6.70
CA VAL A 165 -21.46 9.97 -6.91
C VAL A 165 -19.98 10.16 -7.20
N VAL A 166 -19.10 9.47 -6.48
CA VAL A 166 -17.65 9.49 -6.74
C VAL A 166 -17.33 8.82 -8.07
N GLY A 167 -18.02 7.73 -8.42
CA GLY A 167 -17.87 7.10 -9.74
C GLY A 167 -18.14 8.07 -10.88
N GLU A 168 -19.28 8.75 -10.85
CA GLU A 168 -19.64 9.77 -11.85
C GLU A 168 -18.64 10.94 -11.88
N PHE A 169 -18.21 11.43 -10.72
CA PHE A 169 -17.19 12.47 -10.60
C PHE A 169 -15.85 12.09 -11.26
N LEU A 170 -15.44 10.83 -11.13
CA LEU A 170 -14.18 10.34 -11.68
C LEU A 170 -14.26 10.04 -13.19
N GLU A 171 -15.44 9.67 -13.70
CA GLU A 171 -15.66 9.45 -15.14
C GLU A 171 -15.36 10.69 -15.98
N ASP A 172 -15.61 11.88 -15.43
CA ASP A 172 -15.29 13.15 -16.09
C ASP A 172 -13.77 13.47 -16.07
N ARG A 173 -12.99 12.78 -15.23
CA ARG A 173 -11.56 13.06 -15.00
C ARG A 173 -10.62 12.01 -15.57
N THR A 174 -11.07 10.76 -15.69
CA THR A 174 -10.21 9.65 -16.13
C THR A 174 -11.04 8.47 -16.64
N ASN A 175 -10.61 7.84 -17.75
CA ASN A 175 -11.36 6.73 -18.34
C ASN A 175 -11.30 5.46 -17.47
N VAL A 176 -10.34 5.36 -16.56
CA VAL A 176 -10.22 4.22 -15.64
C VAL A 176 -11.40 4.14 -14.67
N ALA A 177 -12.11 5.25 -14.44
CA ALA A 177 -13.28 5.30 -13.58
C ALA A 177 -14.43 4.41 -14.08
N GLY A 178 -14.49 4.12 -15.39
CA GLY A 178 -15.50 3.21 -15.95
C GLY A 178 -15.48 1.82 -15.32
N PHE A 179 -14.32 1.35 -14.82
CA PHE A 179 -14.17 0.07 -14.13
C PHE A 179 -14.76 0.07 -12.71
N LEU A 180 -15.07 1.23 -12.13
CA LEU A 180 -15.75 1.28 -10.83
C LEU A 180 -17.12 0.61 -10.88
N ARG A 181 -17.78 0.61 -12.05
CA ARG A 181 -19.08 -0.06 -12.27
C ARG A 181 -19.01 -1.57 -12.13
N ASP A 182 -17.81 -2.16 -12.24
CA ASP A 182 -17.58 -3.60 -12.09
C ASP A 182 -17.34 -3.98 -10.61
N ILE A 183 -17.29 -3.00 -9.70
CA ILE A 183 -17.10 -3.19 -8.27
C ILE A 183 -18.47 -3.23 -7.59
N GLN A 184 -18.72 -4.28 -6.83
CA GLN A 184 -19.87 -4.32 -5.93
C GLN A 184 -19.51 -3.70 -4.58
N THR A 185 -20.42 -2.97 -3.96
CA THR A 185 -20.20 -2.39 -2.63
C THR A 185 -21.05 -3.07 -1.56
N SER A 186 -20.46 -3.30 -0.39
CA SER A 186 -21.18 -3.84 0.76
C SER A 186 -20.64 -3.27 2.07
N PRO A 187 -21.51 -2.96 3.04
CA PRO A 187 -21.05 -2.82 4.42
C PRO A 187 -20.52 -4.17 4.93
N SER A 188 -19.57 -4.11 5.86
CA SER A 188 -18.88 -5.26 6.43
C SER A 188 -18.88 -5.16 7.95
N THR A 189 -19.12 -6.29 8.62
CA THR A 189 -18.94 -6.40 10.07
C THR A 189 -17.48 -6.63 10.46
N ASN A 190 -16.57 -6.77 9.49
CA ASN A 190 -15.15 -6.71 9.75
C ASN A 190 -14.78 -5.24 10.00
N SER A 191 -14.04 -4.96 11.08
CA SER A 191 -13.57 -3.62 11.39
C SER A 191 -12.62 -3.07 10.33
N ARG A 192 -11.87 -3.94 9.64
CA ARG A 192 -11.03 -3.57 8.49
C ARG A 192 -11.84 -3.63 7.19
N SER A 193 -11.80 -2.53 6.45
CA SER A 193 -12.27 -2.45 5.06
C SER A 193 -11.29 -3.15 4.11
N TYR A 194 -11.79 -3.71 3.03
CA TYR A 194 -10.96 -4.40 2.03
C TYR A 194 -11.68 -4.54 0.69
N PHE A 195 -10.90 -4.63 -0.40
CA PHE A 195 -11.38 -5.17 -1.67
C PHE A 195 -11.21 -6.69 -1.75
N SER A 196 -12.30 -7.42 -1.97
CA SER A 196 -12.31 -8.87 -2.19
C SER A 196 -12.17 -9.17 -3.68
N ILE A 197 -10.97 -9.57 -4.10
CA ILE A 197 -10.68 -10.02 -5.46
C ILE A 197 -11.62 -11.17 -5.90
N LEU A 198 -11.90 -12.12 -4.99
CA LEU A 198 -12.69 -13.32 -5.31
C LEU A 198 -14.14 -13.00 -5.67
N THR A 199 -14.72 -11.97 -5.06
CA THR A 199 -16.13 -11.60 -5.24
C THR A 199 -16.30 -10.28 -6.00
N GLY A 200 -15.22 -9.57 -6.30
CA GLY A 200 -15.27 -8.22 -6.88
C GLY A 200 -15.97 -7.22 -5.96
N THR A 201 -15.86 -7.41 -4.65
CA THR A 201 -16.63 -6.63 -3.66
C THR A 201 -15.72 -5.72 -2.84
N LEU A 202 -16.02 -4.42 -2.85
CA LEU A 202 -15.53 -3.45 -1.89
C LEU A 202 -16.35 -3.58 -0.59
N ALA A 203 -15.73 -4.18 0.42
CA ALA A 203 -16.32 -4.40 1.73
C ALA A 203 -15.85 -3.30 2.69
N LEU A 204 -16.73 -2.37 3.08
CA LEU A 204 -16.38 -1.26 3.97
C LEU A 204 -16.85 -1.53 5.39
N GLY A 205 -15.93 -1.49 6.35
CA GLY A 205 -16.19 -1.80 7.75
C GLY A 205 -17.14 -0.79 8.39
N ILE A 206 -18.26 -1.27 8.93
CA ILE A 206 -19.28 -0.42 9.56
C ILE A 206 -18.67 0.38 10.72
N GLU A 207 -17.91 -0.27 11.59
CA GLU A 207 -17.25 0.39 12.74
C GLU A 207 -16.16 1.39 12.32
N ALA A 208 -15.66 1.30 11.08
CA ALA A 208 -14.67 2.24 10.57
C ALA A 208 -15.31 3.54 10.06
N ILE A 209 -16.56 3.48 9.58
CA ILE A 209 -17.25 4.62 8.94
C ILE A 209 -18.46 5.11 9.71
N CYS A 210 -18.91 4.40 10.75
CA CYS A 210 -20.04 4.78 11.58
C CYS A 210 -19.63 4.94 13.04
N HIS A 211 -20.29 5.86 13.75
CA HIS A 211 -20.21 5.98 15.20
C HIS A 211 -21.57 6.31 15.79
N SER A 212 -21.70 6.25 17.12
CA SER A 212 -22.87 6.74 17.83
C SER A 212 -22.59 8.12 18.40
N SER A 213 -23.52 9.06 18.19
CA SER A 213 -23.55 10.34 18.89
C SER A 213 -23.98 10.17 20.35
N GLU A 214 -23.87 11.25 21.15
CA GLU A 214 -24.30 11.26 22.57
C GLU A 214 -25.80 10.99 22.75
N ASP A 215 -26.65 11.42 21.80
CA ASP A 215 -28.09 11.17 21.80
C ASP A 215 -28.48 9.79 21.23
N GLY A 216 -27.49 8.98 20.86
CA GLY A 216 -27.67 7.59 20.41
C GLY A 216 -28.04 7.45 18.94
N LEU A 217 -27.83 8.50 18.14
CA LEU A 217 -27.98 8.44 16.68
C LEU A 217 -26.74 7.82 16.04
N ILE A 218 -26.94 7.09 14.94
CA ILE A 218 -25.84 6.52 14.16
C ILE A 218 -25.44 7.54 13.09
N GLU A 219 -24.20 8.00 13.15
CA GLU A 219 -23.63 9.00 12.26
C GLU A 219 -22.48 8.43 11.43
N ILE A 220 -22.21 9.07 10.29
CA ILE A 220 -21.16 8.67 9.34
C ILE A 220 -19.93 9.57 9.47
N LYS A 221 -18.77 8.92 9.51
CA LYS A 221 -17.46 9.55 9.36
C LYS A 221 -17.15 9.72 7.88
N ASP A 222 -17.66 10.80 7.28
CA ASP A 222 -17.49 11.08 5.85
C ASP A 222 -16.01 11.16 5.45
N GLU A 223 -15.16 11.68 6.33
CA GLU A 223 -13.70 11.67 6.15
C GLU A 223 -13.13 10.25 5.96
N LYS A 224 -13.51 9.28 6.80
CA LYS A 224 -13.10 7.88 6.67
C LYS A 224 -13.65 7.26 5.40
N LEU A 225 -14.90 7.58 5.04
CA LEU A 225 -15.53 7.03 3.85
C LEU A 225 -14.82 7.50 2.57
N ILE A 226 -14.45 8.78 2.48
CA ILE A 226 -13.64 9.33 1.36
C ILE A 226 -12.31 8.58 1.27
N ARG A 227 -11.56 8.50 2.38
CA ARG A 227 -10.25 7.86 2.40
C ARG A 227 -10.31 6.38 2.03
N LEU A 228 -11.21 5.63 2.66
CA LEU A 228 -11.37 4.21 2.38
C LEU A 228 -11.79 3.95 0.93
N TYR A 229 -12.60 4.83 0.34
CA TYR A 229 -12.96 4.71 -1.07
C TYR A 229 -11.75 4.97 -1.98
N GLY A 230 -10.95 6.01 -1.71
CA GLY A 230 -9.70 6.26 -2.42
C GLY A 230 -8.71 5.10 -2.29
N HIS A 231 -8.56 4.55 -1.10
CA HIS A 231 -7.63 3.47 -0.79
C HIS A 231 -8.04 2.13 -1.44
N GLU A 232 -9.24 1.66 -1.12
CA GLU A 232 -9.68 0.31 -1.50
C GLU A 232 -10.29 0.26 -2.89
N ALA A 233 -11.12 1.25 -3.25
CA ALA A 233 -11.81 1.26 -4.55
C ALA A 233 -10.88 1.76 -5.66
N MET A 234 -10.33 2.97 -5.50
CA MET A 234 -9.47 3.56 -6.53
C MET A 234 -8.06 2.98 -6.52
N GLY A 235 -7.52 2.66 -5.34
CA GLY A 235 -6.21 2.04 -5.22
C GLY A 235 -6.23 0.56 -5.60
N HIS A 236 -6.65 -0.28 -4.67
CA HIS A 236 -6.56 -1.73 -4.83
C HIS A 236 -7.49 -2.30 -5.92
N ALA A 237 -8.77 -1.94 -5.91
CA ALA A 237 -9.74 -2.54 -6.81
C ALA A 237 -9.51 -2.15 -8.28
N LEU A 238 -9.33 -0.86 -8.58
CA LEU A 238 -9.00 -0.44 -9.94
C LEU A 238 -7.65 -1.00 -10.40
N ASN A 239 -6.61 -1.02 -9.53
CA ASN A 239 -5.33 -1.61 -9.92
C ASN A 239 -5.48 -3.08 -10.32
N TYR A 240 -6.26 -3.84 -9.55
CA TYR A 240 -6.57 -5.23 -9.88
C TYR A 240 -7.37 -5.36 -11.19
N LEU A 241 -8.50 -4.66 -11.31
CA LEU A 241 -9.41 -4.76 -12.47
C LEU A 241 -8.73 -4.35 -13.78
N LEU A 242 -7.97 -3.24 -13.76
CA LEU A 242 -7.22 -2.81 -14.94
C LEU A 242 -6.15 -3.84 -15.33
N SER A 243 -5.43 -4.39 -14.34
CA SER A 243 -4.45 -5.44 -14.60
C SER A 243 -5.08 -6.67 -15.24
N GLN A 244 -6.27 -7.10 -14.80
CA GLN A 244 -6.99 -8.22 -15.42
C GLN A 244 -7.54 -7.91 -16.81
N SER A 245 -7.93 -6.66 -17.07
CA SER A 245 -8.54 -6.24 -18.35
C SER A 245 -7.55 -6.18 -19.52
N LYS A 246 -6.24 -6.16 -19.23
CA LYS A 246 -5.18 -5.99 -20.22
C LYS A 246 -4.54 -7.32 -20.58
N ASP A 247 -4.02 -7.37 -21.80
CA ASP A 247 -3.20 -8.48 -22.29
C ASP A 247 -1.78 -8.40 -21.69
N LEU A 248 -1.69 -8.77 -20.41
CA LEU A 248 -0.47 -8.83 -19.61
C LEU A 248 -0.08 -10.28 -19.30
N PRO A 249 1.23 -10.58 -19.23
CA PRO A 249 1.74 -11.82 -18.66
C PRO A 249 1.08 -12.19 -17.31
N TYR A 250 0.90 -13.49 -17.04
CA TYR A 250 0.26 -13.97 -15.80
C TYR A 250 0.90 -13.37 -14.54
N PHE A 251 2.23 -13.29 -14.49
CA PHE A 251 2.95 -12.83 -13.30
C PHE A 251 2.72 -11.35 -12.95
N LEU A 252 2.27 -10.53 -13.90
CA LEU A 252 1.86 -9.12 -13.71
C LEU A 252 0.37 -8.96 -13.40
N ARG A 253 -0.38 -10.06 -13.40
CA ARG A 253 -1.79 -10.12 -13.03
C ARG A 253 -2.03 -10.86 -11.73
N GLU A 254 -1.03 -11.60 -11.26
CA GLU A 254 -1.10 -12.38 -10.03
C GLU A 254 -0.56 -11.57 -8.84
N ASP A 255 -1.36 -11.49 -7.78
CA ASP A 255 -1.01 -10.78 -6.55
C ASP A 255 0.03 -11.58 -5.75
N SER A 256 0.92 -10.87 -5.05
CA SER A 256 1.88 -11.49 -4.13
C SER A 256 2.49 -10.49 -3.15
N GLU A 257 3.17 -11.01 -2.13
CA GLU A 257 3.84 -10.16 -1.12
C GLU A 257 4.84 -9.16 -1.75
N LEU A 258 5.46 -9.49 -2.88
CA LEU A 258 6.47 -8.64 -3.53
C LEU A 258 5.88 -7.39 -4.20
N VAL A 259 4.61 -7.44 -4.61
CA VAL A 259 3.92 -6.32 -5.29
C VAL A 259 3.10 -5.48 -4.32
N ARG A 260 2.87 -5.99 -3.10
CA ARG A 260 2.08 -5.35 -2.06
C ARG A 260 2.58 -3.95 -1.72
N THR A 261 3.90 -3.74 -1.66
CA THR A 261 4.52 -2.43 -1.49
C THR A 261 4.04 -1.40 -2.52
N THR A 262 4.00 -1.79 -3.79
CA THR A 262 3.49 -0.93 -4.87
C THR A 262 1.99 -0.72 -4.73
N GLY A 263 1.22 -1.78 -4.47
CA GLY A 263 -0.24 -1.70 -4.29
C GLY A 263 -0.65 -0.75 -3.17
N GLU A 264 0.01 -0.81 -2.02
CA GLU A 264 -0.21 0.11 -0.89
C GLU A 264 0.19 1.55 -1.24
N SER A 265 1.31 1.74 -1.97
CA SER A 265 1.71 3.06 -2.44
C SER A 265 0.70 3.66 -3.43
N ILE A 266 0.06 2.83 -4.26
CA ILE A 266 -1.02 3.25 -5.17
C ILE A 266 -2.26 3.65 -4.36
N ALA A 267 -2.64 2.83 -3.38
CA ALA A 267 -3.80 3.11 -2.54
C ALA A 267 -3.66 4.42 -1.76
N GLN A 268 -2.51 4.65 -1.14
CA GLN A 268 -2.21 5.90 -0.44
C GLN A 268 -2.22 7.13 -1.37
N HIS A 269 -1.77 6.96 -2.62
CA HIS A 269 -1.83 8.03 -3.61
C HIS A 269 -3.29 8.40 -3.92
N TYR A 270 -4.16 7.41 -4.12
CA TYR A 270 -5.55 7.66 -4.45
C TYR A 270 -6.44 8.13 -3.29
N GLU A 271 -6.05 7.89 -2.03
CA GLU A 271 -6.61 8.63 -0.88
C GLU A 271 -6.50 10.15 -1.09
N GLY A 272 -5.30 10.62 -1.43
CA GLY A 272 -5.02 12.04 -1.64
C GLY A 272 -5.67 12.60 -2.90
N VAL A 273 -5.58 11.87 -4.03
CA VAL A 273 -6.16 12.31 -5.31
C VAL A 273 -7.68 12.50 -5.22
N LEU A 274 -8.38 11.60 -4.52
CA LEU A 274 -9.82 11.74 -4.35
C LEU A 274 -10.16 12.96 -3.49
N LEU A 275 -9.46 13.14 -2.36
CA LEU A 275 -9.69 14.28 -1.47
C LEU A 275 -9.41 15.62 -2.16
N ASP A 276 -8.30 15.72 -2.87
CA ASP A 276 -7.90 16.93 -3.61
C ASP A 276 -8.88 17.23 -4.75
N GLY A 277 -9.33 16.20 -5.47
CA GLY A 277 -10.34 16.34 -6.49
C GLY A 277 -11.68 16.84 -5.94
N LEU A 278 -12.12 16.32 -4.79
CA LEU A 278 -13.35 16.76 -4.14
C LEU A 278 -13.25 18.21 -3.64
N ASN A 279 -12.08 18.66 -3.19
CA ASN A 279 -11.85 20.04 -2.76
C ASN A 279 -12.10 21.07 -3.88
N GLU A 280 -11.88 20.67 -5.13
CA GLU A 280 -12.09 21.50 -6.31
C GLU A 280 -13.54 21.49 -6.83
N ASP A 281 -14.39 20.57 -6.34
CA ASP A 281 -15.72 20.31 -6.90
C ASP A 281 -16.83 20.37 -5.83
N ARG A 282 -17.38 21.58 -5.66
CA ARG A 282 -18.50 21.84 -4.74
C ARG A 282 -19.79 21.12 -5.12
N ASP A 283 -20.05 20.92 -6.41
CA ASP A 283 -21.27 20.25 -6.85
C ASP A 283 -21.24 18.78 -6.42
N THR A 284 -20.10 18.11 -6.57
CA THR A 284 -19.91 16.75 -6.05
C THR A 284 -20.01 16.71 -4.53
N GLN A 285 -19.41 17.65 -3.80
CA GLN A 285 -19.57 17.75 -2.33
C GLN A 285 -21.05 17.89 -1.92
N LYS A 286 -21.81 18.73 -2.62
CA LYS A 286 -23.24 18.94 -2.37
C LYS A 286 -24.06 17.67 -2.61
N ARG A 287 -23.75 16.95 -3.69
CA ARG A 287 -24.39 15.66 -4.01
C ARG A 287 -24.08 14.59 -2.97
N LEU A 288 -22.86 14.58 -2.43
CA LEU A 288 -22.46 13.74 -1.30
C LEU A 288 -23.11 14.20 0.03
N GLY A 289 -23.56 15.45 0.12
CA GLY A 289 -24.19 16.02 1.31
C GLY A 289 -23.18 16.57 2.32
N ILE A 290 -21.94 16.80 1.91
CA ILE A 290 -20.82 17.17 2.78
C ILE A 290 -20.30 18.59 2.55
N GLU A 291 -20.83 19.33 1.56
CA GLU A 291 -20.39 20.70 1.22
C GLU A 291 -20.25 21.63 2.43
N HIS A 292 -21.19 21.55 3.37
CA HIS A 292 -21.22 22.40 4.57
C HIS A 292 -20.11 22.12 5.59
N LYS A 293 -19.42 20.97 5.50
CA LYS A 293 -18.36 20.54 6.42
C LYS A 293 -17.06 20.11 5.72
N PHE A 294 -17.01 20.14 4.39
CA PHE A 294 -15.88 19.61 3.64
C PHE A 294 -14.58 20.38 3.88
N ASP A 295 -14.63 21.71 4.03
CA ASP A 295 -13.44 22.52 4.33
C ASP A 295 -12.76 22.12 5.65
N GLU A 296 -13.54 21.66 6.64
CA GLU A 296 -13.03 21.18 7.93
C GLU A 296 -12.40 19.79 7.74
N ILE A 297 -13.15 18.85 7.13
CA ILE A 297 -12.66 17.51 6.75
C ILE A 297 -11.33 17.61 5.98
N TYR A 298 -11.25 18.48 4.99
CA TYR A 298 -10.07 18.63 4.14
C TYR A 298 -8.84 19.03 4.96
N LYS A 299 -8.97 20.01 5.86
CA LYS A 299 -7.86 20.47 6.70
C LYS A 299 -7.41 19.39 7.68
N GLU A 300 -8.37 18.75 8.35
CA GLU A 300 -8.10 17.69 9.33
C GLU A 300 -7.44 16.48 8.68
N VAL A 301 -7.89 16.06 7.49
CA VAL A 301 -7.25 14.98 6.75
C VAL A 301 -5.82 15.36 6.34
N LYS A 302 -5.58 16.58 5.85
CA LYS A 302 -4.21 17.03 5.51
C LYS A 302 -3.27 17.07 6.70
N ASP A 303 -3.74 17.48 7.87
CA ASP A 303 -2.92 17.47 9.10
C ASP A 303 -2.71 16.04 9.62
N THR A 304 -3.74 15.19 9.53
CA THR A 304 -3.64 13.76 9.85
C THR A 304 -2.62 13.05 8.95
N ASP A 305 -2.65 13.31 7.63
CA ASP A 305 -1.74 12.67 6.67
C ASP A 305 -0.28 13.07 6.92
N LYS A 306 -0.01 14.33 7.29
CA LYS A 306 1.34 14.75 7.71
C LYS A 306 1.82 13.99 8.94
N LEU A 307 0.94 13.87 9.95
CA LEU A 307 1.26 13.16 11.18
C LEU A 307 1.49 11.66 10.94
N GLU A 308 0.62 11.01 10.17
CA GLU A 308 0.73 9.58 9.86
C GLU A 308 1.95 9.28 8.97
N LEU A 309 2.26 10.14 7.99
CA LEU A 309 3.50 10.02 7.20
C LEU A 309 4.73 10.12 8.10
N TYR A 310 4.74 11.06 9.05
CA TYR A 310 5.82 11.16 10.03
C TYR A 310 5.95 9.89 10.86
N LYS A 311 4.85 9.39 11.42
CA LYS A 311 4.85 8.16 12.24
C LYS A 311 5.33 6.94 11.46
N ARG A 312 4.90 6.76 10.21
CA ARG A 312 5.32 5.65 9.34
C ARG A 312 6.82 5.70 9.02
N ARG A 313 7.34 6.87 8.65
CA ARG A 313 8.78 7.07 8.41
C ARG A 313 9.60 6.92 9.68
N PHE A 314 9.08 7.38 10.82
CA PHE A 314 9.70 7.20 12.12
C PHE A 314 9.76 5.72 12.52
N PHE A 315 8.71 4.95 12.23
CA PHE A 315 8.68 3.52 12.47
C PHE A 315 9.67 2.76 11.57
N SER A 316 9.78 3.16 10.29
CA SER A 316 10.81 2.63 9.38
C SER A 316 12.23 2.93 9.88
N TYR A 317 12.45 4.15 10.40
CA TYR A 317 13.72 4.54 11.00
C TYR A 317 14.02 3.72 12.25
N PHE A 318 13.02 3.54 13.12
CA PHE A 318 13.12 2.66 14.29
C PHE A 318 13.57 1.25 13.89
N ILE A 319 12.93 0.63 12.89
CA ILE A 319 13.31 -0.71 12.41
C ILE A 319 14.76 -0.70 11.89
N SER A 320 15.15 0.33 11.13
CA SER A 320 16.52 0.44 10.61
C SER A 320 17.58 0.55 11.71
N VAL A 321 17.32 1.32 12.77
CA VAL A 321 18.25 1.46 13.91
C VAL A 321 18.32 0.17 14.73
N MET A 322 17.18 -0.48 14.95
CA MET A 322 17.13 -1.71 15.72
C MET A 322 17.78 -2.88 14.98
N GLY A 323 17.58 -2.98 13.66
CA GLY A 323 18.17 -3.98 12.78
C GLY A 323 19.63 -3.73 12.37
N ASP A 324 20.18 -2.54 12.67
CA ASP A 324 21.58 -2.24 12.37
C ASP A 324 22.53 -3.06 13.26
N LYS A 325 23.19 -4.03 12.62
CA LYS A 325 24.17 -4.93 13.23
C LYS A 325 25.47 -4.21 13.61
N SER A 326 25.80 -3.11 12.94
CA SER A 326 27.02 -2.34 13.21
C SER A 326 26.98 -1.62 14.56
N LEU A 327 25.78 -1.40 15.11
CA LEU A 327 25.57 -0.81 16.43
C LEU A 327 25.78 -1.80 17.58
N GLY A 328 26.04 -3.08 17.30
CA GLY A 328 26.30 -4.13 18.29
C GLY A 328 25.09 -4.98 18.66
N ASN A 329 25.29 -5.90 19.61
CA ASN A 329 24.26 -6.85 20.05
C ASN A 329 23.06 -6.12 20.68
N PRO A 330 21.83 -6.24 20.14
CA PRO A 330 20.63 -5.62 20.69
C PRO A 330 20.20 -6.15 22.07
N GLU A 331 20.83 -7.20 22.60
CA GLU A 331 20.66 -7.66 23.99
C GLU A 331 21.60 -6.97 24.99
N ASP A 332 22.66 -6.28 24.53
CA ASP A 332 23.57 -5.54 25.41
C ASP A 332 22.87 -4.26 25.93
N PRO A 333 22.75 -4.07 27.27
CA PRO A 333 22.10 -2.91 27.85
C PRO A 333 22.64 -1.54 27.36
N GLU A 334 23.95 -1.41 27.11
CA GLU A 334 24.52 -0.14 26.63
C GLU A 334 24.25 0.08 25.14
N VAL A 335 24.18 -0.99 24.34
CA VAL A 335 23.72 -0.93 22.94
C VAL A 335 22.25 -0.53 22.88
N VAL A 336 21.38 -1.18 23.67
CA VAL A 336 19.95 -0.85 23.76
C VAL A 336 19.75 0.61 24.12
N LYS A 337 20.50 1.11 25.09
CA LYS A 337 20.46 2.52 25.53
C LYS A 337 20.91 3.46 24.42
N THR A 338 21.94 3.09 23.65
CA THR A 338 22.42 3.88 22.50
C THR A 338 21.38 3.93 21.39
N LYS A 339 20.84 2.78 20.96
CA LYS A 339 19.76 2.70 19.97
C LYS A 339 18.53 3.51 20.40
N THR A 340 18.12 3.36 21.67
CA THR A 340 17.01 4.11 22.26
C THR A 340 17.23 5.62 22.24
N LYS A 341 18.47 6.07 22.47
CA LYS A 341 18.81 7.50 22.40
C LYS A 341 18.66 8.04 20.97
N MET A 342 19.19 7.32 19.97
CA MET A 342 19.06 7.70 18.55
C MET A 342 17.61 7.79 18.09
N ILE A 343 16.75 6.87 18.54
CA ILE A 343 15.32 6.88 18.24
C ILE A 343 14.63 8.06 18.93
N ASN A 344 14.94 8.34 20.20
CA ASN A 344 14.36 9.45 20.96
C ASN A 344 14.66 10.83 20.33
N GLU A 345 15.82 11.02 19.71
CA GLU A 345 16.22 12.30 19.12
C GLU A 345 15.24 12.79 18.03
N LEU A 346 14.58 11.86 17.34
CA LEU A 346 13.64 12.14 16.24
C LEU A 346 12.18 11.82 16.60
N ALA A 347 11.89 11.42 17.84
CA ALA A 347 10.52 11.16 18.26
C ALA A 347 9.73 12.46 18.42
N LEU A 348 8.42 12.43 18.17
CA LEU A 348 7.56 13.59 18.43
C LEU A 348 7.44 13.85 19.93
N ASP A 349 7.38 12.78 20.73
CA ASP A 349 7.39 12.82 22.19
C ASP A 349 8.24 11.68 22.78
N SER A 350 8.69 11.83 24.03
CA SER A 350 9.58 10.87 24.69
C SER A 350 8.90 9.53 25.00
N ALA A 351 7.57 9.50 25.11
CA ALA A 351 6.83 8.25 25.34
C ALA A 351 6.72 7.43 24.05
N MET A 352 6.68 8.05 22.87
CA MET A 352 6.61 7.37 21.57
C MET A 352 7.80 6.42 21.36
N ALA A 353 9.03 6.93 21.49
CA ALA A 353 10.23 6.10 21.34
C ALA A 353 10.31 4.98 22.38
N SER A 354 10.00 5.28 23.64
CA SER A 354 9.98 4.28 24.71
C SER A 354 8.97 3.16 24.43
N ARG A 355 7.74 3.52 24.01
CA ARG A 355 6.69 2.55 23.63
C ARG A 355 7.14 1.66 22.48
N LEU A 356 7.76 2.22 21.44
CA LEU A 356 8.25 1.43 20.30
C LEU A 356 9.35 0.46 20.73
N VAL A 357 10.40 0.95 21.39
CA VAL A 357 11.52 0.10 21.81
C VAL A 357 11.04 -1.01 22.74
N GLN A 358 10.24 -0.68 23.77
CA GLN A 358 9.78 -1.68 24.71
C GLN A 358 8.78 -2.67 24.09
N GLY A 359 7.92 -2.20 23.18
CA GLY A 359 6.92 -3.00 22.50
C GLY A 359 7.51 -3.97 21.48
N TYR A 360 8.55 -3.56 20.75
CA TYR A 360 9.05 -4.31 19.60
C TYR A 360 10.47 -4.88 19.74
N ARG A 361 11.23 -4.59 20.80
CA ARG A 361 12.61 -5.11 20.95
C ARG A 361 12.74 -6.65 20.89
N ARG A 362 11.66 -7.39 21.17
CA ARG A 362 11.65 -8.86 21.14
C ARG A 362 11.39 -9.44 19.75
N GLU A 363 11.03 -8.59 18.80
CA GLU A 363 10.85 -8.93 17.39
C GLU A 363 12.17 -8.89 16.61
N PHE A 364 13.27 -8.57 17.30
CA PHE A 364 14.64 -8.63 16.79
C PHE A 364 15.41 -9.72 17.56
N ASP A 365 16.15 -10.57 16.86
CA ASP A 365 17.10 -11.47 17.52
C ASP A 365 18.42 -10.77 17.92
N SER A 366 19.32 -11.52 18.55
CA SER A 366 20.64 -11.03 18.99
C SER A 366 21.58 -10.62 17.85
N GLU A 367 21.21 -10.88 16.60
CA GLU A 367 21.90 -10.41 15.41
C GLU A 367 21.16 -9.25 14.72
N GLY A 368 20.02 -8.80 15.25
CA GLY A 368 19.19 -7.75 14.65
C GLY A 368 18.31 -8.23 13.48
N ASN A 369 18.12 -9.54 13.32
CA ASN A 369 17.21 -10.08 12.31
C ASN A 369 15.76 -9.92 12.77
N LEU A 370 14.88 -9.66 11.81
CA LEU A 370 13.50 -9.21 11.95
C LEU A 370 12.52 -10.36 11.86
N ASP A 371 11.50 -10.31 12.69
CA ASP A 371 10.32 -11.14 12.51
C ASP A 371 9.47 -10.70 11.30
N SER A 372 8.61 -11.61 10.83
CA SER A 372 7.78 -11.37 9.66
C SER A 372 6.75 -10.25 9.82
N SER A 373 6.37 -9.89 11.06
CA SER A 373 5.45 -8.81 11.35
C SER A 373 6.09 -7.45 11.13
N LEU A 374 7.33 -7.23 11.61
CA LEU A 374 8.07 -6.00 11.32
C LEU A 374 8.41 -5.85 9.84
N VAL A 375 8.73 -6.96 9.17
CA VAL A 375 8.98 -6.98 7.73
C VAL A 375 7.78 -6.43 6.95
N LYS A 376 6.56 -6.74 7.37
CA LYS A 376 5.34 -6.27 6.70
C LYS A 376 5.13 -4.76 6.79
N GLU A 377 5.75 -4.10 7.75
CA GLU A 377 5.62 -2.65 7.95
C GLU A 377 6.64 -1.86 7.12
N LEU A 378 7.76 -2.47 6.73
CA LEU A 378 8.76 -1.84 5.88
C LEU A 378 8.25 -1.53 4.46
N ILE A 379 7.17 -2.17 4.02
CA ILE A 379 6.56 -1.89 2.72
C ILE A 379 6.18 -0.41 2.57
N TYR A 380 5.80 0.26 3.66
CA TYR A 380 5.40 1.67 3.61
C TYR A 380 6.58 2.64 3.49
N ALA A 381 7.82 2.15 3.56
CA ALA A 381 9.01 2.97 3.39
C ALA A 381 9.28 3.30 1.91
N ALA A 382 8.86 2.44 0.98
CA ALA A 382 9.09 2.66 -0.44
C ALA A 382 8.12 3.72 -1.01
N GLN A 383 8.61 4.50 -1.98
CA GLN A 383 7.80 5.52 -2.65
C GLN A 383 7.76 5.38 -4.18
N PRO A 384 7.36 4.20 -4.72
CA PRO A 384 7.38 3.95 -6.17
C PRO A 384 6.43 4.87 -6.95
N VAL A 385 5.25 5.20 -6.41
CA VAL A 385 4.29 6.08 -7.10
C VAL A 385 4.81 7.52 -7.18
N ALA A 386 5.35 8.06 -6.09
CA ALA A 386 5.91 9.41 -6.08
C ALA A 386 7.06 9.56 -7.10
N ARG A 387 7.98 8.57 -7.16
CA ARG A 387 9.05 8.54 -8.17
C ARG A 387 8.53 8.46 -9.60
N SER A 388 7.48 7.67 -9.82
CA SER A 388 6.88 7.51 -11.15
C SER A 388 6.22 8.79 -11.63
N ILE A 389 5.48 9.48 -10.74
CA ILE A 389 4.87 10.79 -11.01
C ILE A 389 5.95 11.83 -11.30
N GLU A 390 7.04 11.85 -10.54
CA GLU A 390 8.18 12.73 -10.82
C GLU A 390 8.78 12.43 -12.20
N GLY A 391 8.97 11.14 -12.53
CA GLY A 391 9.47 10.73 -13.85
C GLY A 391 8.57 11.18 -15.00
N PHE A 392 7.24 11.10 -14.85
CA PHE A 392 6.30 11.67 -15.83
C PHE A 392 6.49 13.19 -15.95
N ARG A 393 6.61 13.89 -14.82
CA ARG A 393 6.79 15.35 -14.77
C ARG A 393 8.10 15.81 -15.41
N GLU A 394 9.21 15.13 -15.16
CA GLU A 394 10.51 15.40 -15.81
C GLU A 394 10.44 15.24 -17.33
N LYS A 395 9.57 14.32 -17.78
CA LYS A 395 9.22 14.15 -19.19
C LYS A 395 8.11 15.09 -19.63
N GLY A 396 7.72 16.10 -18.86
CA GLY A 396 6.72 17.11 -19.24
C GLY A 396 5.30 16.58 -19.40
N ILE A 397 4.97 15.46 -18.75
CA ILE A 397 3.63 14.88 -18.70
C ILE A 397 3.02 15.29 -17.36
N GLY A 398 1.99 16.13 -17.39
CA GLY A 398 1.33 16.64 -16.19
C GLY A 398 0.34 15.63 -15.59
N TYR A 399 -0.08 15.85 -14.35
CA TYR A 399 -1.17 15.09 -13.74
C TYR A 399 -2.50 15.86 -13.83
N GLU A 400 -2.80 16.35 -15.03
CA GLU A 400 -3.98 17.15 -15.34
C GLU A 400 -4.45 16.91 -16.78
N GLY A 401 -5.71 17.26 -17.08
CA GLY A 401 -6.26 17.17 -18.44
C GLY A 401 -6.10 15.78 -19.09
N PRO A 402 -5.78 15.70 -20.39
CA PRO A 402 -5.59 14.43 -21.09
C PRO A 402 -4.44 13.57 -20.55
N ASP A 403 -3.39 14.21 -20.01
CA ASP A 403 -2.21 13.51 -19.48
C ASP A 403 -2.54 12.73 -18.21
N ARG A 404 -3.48 13.22 -17.38
CA ARG A 404 -3.96 12.50 -16.19
C ARG A 404 -4.46 11.10 -16.55
N ASN A 405 -5.25 10.97 -17.61
CA ASN A 405 -5.77 9.67 -18.04
C ASN A 405 -4.64 8.70 -18.42
N PHE A 406 -3.59 9.20 -19.09
CA PHE A 406 -2.42 8.39 -19.44
C PHE A 406 -1.64 7.95 -18.19
N VAL A 407 -1.41 8.88 -17.24
CA VAL A 407 -0.75 8.57 -15.97
C VAL A 407 -1.57 7.55 -15.18
N ASP A 408 -2.85 7.81 -14.92
CA ASP A 408 -3.76 6.90 -14.19
C ASP A 408 -3.79 5.50 -14.81
N THR A 409 -3.95 5.41 -16.13
CA THR A 409 -3.94 4.13 -16.84
C THR A 409 -2.62 3.40 -16.63
N THR A 410 -1.50 4.12 -16.63
CA THR A 410 -0.17 3.52 -16.47
C THR A 410 0.07 3.04 -15.04
N ILE A 411 -0.24 3.86 -14.03
CA ILE A 411 0.01 3.52 -12.62
C ILE A 411 -0.94 2.45 -12.08
N LEU A 412 -2.15 2.35 -12.62
CA LEU A 412 -3.11 1.32 -12.22
C LEU A 412 -2.97 0.02 -13.02
N THR A 413 -2.15 -0.03 -14.06
CA THR A 413 -2.03 -1.25 -14.89
C THR A 413 -0.81 -2.08 -14.53
N GLY A 414 -1.07 -3.33 -14.14
CA GLY A 414 -0.08 -4.33 -13.79
C GLY A 414 0.27 -4.32 -12.30
N LEU A 415 0.59 -5.50 -11.80
CA LEU A 415 1.07 -5.72 -10.44
C LEU A 415 2.59 -5.82 -10.49
N TRP A 416 3.25 -4.69 -10.27
CA TRP A 416 4.70 -4.52 -10.41
C TRP A 416 5.39 -4.45 -9.06
N THR A 417 6.59 -5.03 -8.92
CA THR A 417 7.48 -4.69 -7.81
C THR A 417 7.86 -3.20 -7.87
N PRO A 418 8.30 -2.58 -6.77
CA PRO A 418 8.56 -1.14 -6.76
C PRO A 418 9.57 -0.67 -7.81
N MET A 419 10.60 -1.47 -8.10
CA MET A 419 11.57 -1.14 -9.15
C MET A 419 10.95 -1.27 -10.55
N GLY A 420 10.27 -2.38 -10.84
CA GLY A 420 9.62 -2.59 -12.14
C GLY A 420 8.54 -1.55 -12.43
N PHE A 421 7.85 -1.10 -11.39
CA PHE A 421 6.84 -0.04 -11.48
C PHE A 421 7.45 1.28 -11.99
N VAL A 422 8.55 1.71 -11.39
CA VAL A 422 9.24 2.96 -11.77
C VAL A 422 9.85 2.85 -13.17
N GLU A 423 10.44 1.70 -13.50
CA GLU A 423 10.98 1.43 -14.84
C GLU A 423 9.90 1.44 -15.91
N ASN A 424 8.76 0.77 -15.65
CA ASN A 424 7.62 0.76 -16.55
C ASN A 424 7.08 2.19 -16.76
N ALA A 425 6.87 2.96 -15.68
CA ALA A 425 6.41 4.34 -15.79
C ALA A 425 7.35 5.20 -16.66
N ARG A 426 8.66 5.07 -16.48
CA ARG A 426 9.66 5.77 -17.30
C ARG A 426 9.57 5.39 -18.78
N ILE A 427 9.51 4.10 -19.09
CA ILE A 427 9.41 3.62 -20.49
C ILE A 427 8.10 4.10 -21.13
N GLN A 428 6.98 4.03 -20.41
CA GLN A 428 5.70 4.54 -20.92
C GLN A 428 5.76 6.05 -21.16
N ALA A 429 6.38 6.83 -20.27
CA ALA A 429 6.57 8.26 -20.46
C ALA A 429 7.40 8.60 -21.72
N GLU A 430 8.46 7.84 -21.98
CA GLU A 430 9.31 7.99 -23.18
C GLU A 430 8.54 7.65 -24.47
N ASN A 431 7.72 6.60 -24.43
CA ASN A 431 6.88 6.18 -25.54
C ASN A 431 5.74 7.18 -25.83
N TYR A 432 5.20 7.83 -24.81
CA TYR A 432 4.14 8.83 -24.95
C TYR A 432 4.61 10.05 -25.75
N LYS A 433 5.83 10.55 -25.46
CA LYS A 433 6.41 11.69 -26.18
C LYS A 433 6.88 11.41 -27.60
N SER A 434 7.06 10.13 -27.94
CA SER A 434 7.49 9.71 -29.27
C SER A 434 6.33 9.62 -30.27
N LYS A 435 5.09 9.85 -29.80
CA LYS A 435 3.87 9.95 -30.59
C LYS A 435 3.48 11.43 -30.74
#